data_AF-A0A949BAX1-F1
#
_entry.id   AF-A0A949BAX1-F1
#
_cell.length_a   1.000
_cell.length_b   1.000
_cell.length_c   1.000
_cell.angle_alpha   90.00
_cell.angle_beta   90.00
_cell.angle_gamma   90.00
#
_symmetry.space_group_name_H-M   'P 1'
#
loop_
_entity.id
_entity.type
_entity.pdbx_description
1 polymer ?
#
loop_
_entity_poly.entity_id
_entity_poly.type
_entity_poly.pdbx_seq_one_letter_code
_entity_poly.pdbx_strand_id
1 'polypeptide(L)'
;MKKGIYLYGITDKIEKKNFGPIGINEAKVEVIPCKDINALISETPIINFDRFDKEKLTKYVTIHQKVNEEVMRNYDVVPMAFGIIAPSKAEVLRILERAYLQFKTVLRKIAGKAEFAVQVWWNQEKLLEELVNVNPEIERLKQKAFSKVSILGMPIKLKLGKLIQQEIEAQKEAFIQDIQAHLKNSSHDFTSNKLIEDDMLANFSFLIEKAREGELDKKMQELGKKYEEKLRFKYIGPMPAYSFVNINLELGNFEVVDEARELLSLGEEATLEGIKKAYYSLAHQCHPDKHLNDPEKVQEMKKINQAYSILENYCQSYDDSCGDFMEEPYQKYSFKEEAVKNSLIIK
;
A
#
# COMPACT_ATOMS: atom_id res chain seq x y z
N MET A 1 7.71 -10.56 34.45
CA MET A 1 6.88 -9.84 33.44
C MET A 1 6.22 -10.88 32.55
N LYS A 2 4.94 -10.71 32.21
CA LYS A 2 4.26 -11.63 31.29
C LYS A 2 4.91 -11.50 29.90
N LYS A 3 5.31 -12.62 29.31
CA LYS A 3 5.87 -12.68 27.95
C LYS A 3 4.74 -12.81 26.92
N GLY A 4 5.00 -12.31 25.72
CA GLY A 4 4.18 -12.50 24.54
C GLY A 4 5.06 -12.78 23.32
N ILE A 5 4.41 -12.98 22.18
CA ILE A 5 5.05 -13.24 20.89
C ILE A 5 4.81 -12.05 19.99
N TYR A 6 5.87 -11.32 19.66
CA TYR A 6 5.81 -10.23 18.69
C TYR A 6 5.77 -10.81 17.28
N LEU A 7 4.86 -10.31 16.43
CA LEU A 7 4.72 -10.72 15.04
C LEU A 7 5.22 -9.62 14.10
N TYR A 8 6.26 -9.90 13.31
CA TYR A 8 6.90 -8.93 12.41
C TYR A 8 6.29 -8.92 11.01
N GLY A 9 6.09 -10.11 10.44
CA GLY A 9 5.72 -10.29 9.04
C GLY A 9 5.38 -11.74 8.73
N ILE A 10 4.77 -11.96 7.58
CA ILE A 10 4.43 -13.28 7.04
C ILE A 10 5.18 -13.50 5.72
N THR A 11 5.69 -14.70 5.49
CA THR A 11 6.37 -15.09 4.25
C THR A 11 5.83 -16.43 3.75
N ASP A 12 6.07 -16.79 2.49
CA ASP A 12 5.67 -18.07 1.90
C ASP A 12 6.79 -19.12 2.06
N LYS A 13 7.79 -19.10 1.18
CA LYS A 13 8.86 -20.09 1.07
C LYS A 13 10.06 -19.61 1.85
N ILE A 14 10.33 -20.23 2.99
CA ILE A 14 11.48 -19.91 3.80
C ILE A 14 12.17 -21.18 4.31
N GLU A 15 13.46 -21.32 3.97
CA GLU A 15 14.27 -22.46 4.42
C GLU A 15 14.91 -22.17 5.79
N LYS A 16 15.17 -20.89 6.08
CA LYS A 16 15.84 -20.46 7.31
C LYS A 16 14.88 -20.56 8.50
N LYS A 17 15.29 -21.26 9.56
CA LYS A 17 14.46 -21.42 10.77
C LYS A 17 14.49 -20.22 11.73
N ASN A 18 15.51 -19.36 11.63
CA ASN A 18 15.65 -18.17 12.48
C ASN A 18 16.64 -17.15 11.86
N PHE A 19 16.53 -15.88 12.23
CA PHE A 19 17.36 -14.78 11.74
C PHE A 19 18.34 -14.23 12.79
N GLY A 20 18.55 -14.96 13.90
CA GLY A 20 19.39 -14.49 14.99
C GLY A 20 18.77 -13.34 15.79
N PRO A 21 19.55 -12.66 16.64
CA PRO A 21 19.07 -11.68 17.63
C PRO A 21 18.82 -10.29 17.02
N ILE A 22 18.08 -10.23 15.92
CA ILE A 22 17.78 -8.98 15.20
C ILE A 22 16.44 -8.35 15.63
N GLY A 23 15.69 -9.02 16.52
CA GLY A 23 14.37 -8.59 16.95
C GLY A 23 14.39 -7.52 18.03
N ILE A 24 13.19 -7.13 18.45
CA ILE A 24 12.96 -6.20 19.56
C ILE A 24 13.66 -6.72 20.82
N ASN A 25 14.40 -5.84 21.49
CA ASN A 25 15.23 -6.17 22.66
C ASN A 25 16.26 -7.28 22.36
N GLU A 26 16.82 -7.29 21.15
CA GLU A 26 17.81 -8.29 20.69
C GLU A 26 17.27 -9.72 20.76
N ALA A 27 15.94 -9.88 20.75
CA ALA A 27 15.31 -11.18 20.75
C ALA A 27 15.61 -11.93 19.45
N LYS A 28 15.79 -13.24 19.57
CA LYS A 28 15.97 -14.12 18.42
C LYS A 28 14.69 -14.14 17.59
N VAL A 29 14.79 -13.78 16.32
CA VAL A 29 13.68 -13.88 15.36
C VAL A 29 13.61 -15.31 14.85
N GLU A 30 12.49 -15.98 15.13
CA GLU A 30 12.18 -17.36 14.76
C GLU A 30 11.11 -17.37 13.67
N VAL A 31 11.05 -18.49 12.95
CA VAL A 31 10.03 -18.76 11.94
C VAL A 31 9.08 -19.84 12.45
N ILE A 32 7.78 -19.57 12.43
CA ILE A 32 6.74 -20.55 12.73
C ILE A 32 5.96 -20.87 11.45
N PRO A 33 5.97 -22.12 10.97
CA PRO A 33 5.19 -22.52 9.81
C PRO A 33 3.71 -22.70 10.14
N CYS A 34 2.86 -22.38 9.17
CA CYS A 34 1.44 -22.70 9.12
C CYS A 34 1.06 -22.99 7.67
N LYS A 35 0.84 -24.27 7.33
CA LYS A 35 0.71 -24.73 5.94
C LYS A 35 1.94 -24.31 5.12
N ASP A 36 1.74 -23.57 4.04
CA ASP A 36 2.77 -23.06 3.13
C ASP A 36 3.07 -21.56 3.34
N ILE A 37 2.65 -21.00 4.48
CA ILE A 37 3.03 -19.66 4.95
C ILE A 37 3.73 -19.75 6.31
N ASN A 38 4.47 -18.70 6.65
CA ASN A 38 5.38 -18.67 7.77
C ASN A 38 5.33 -17.33 8.50
N ALA A 39 5.18 -17.36 9.82
CA ALA A 39 5.24 -16.17 10.66
C ALA A 39 6.68 -15.89 11.12
N LEU A 40 7.12 -14.64 10.97
CA LEU A 40 8.33 -14.11 11.57
C LEU A 40 8.00 -13.58 12.96
N ILE A 41 8.57 -14.19 13.99
CA ILE A 41 8.21 -13.87 15.38
C ILE A 41 9.42 -13.74 16.29
N SER A 42 9.25 -13.11 17.45
CA SER A 42 10.20 -13.22 18.56
C SER A 42 9.48 -13.16 19.90
N GLU A 43 10.08 -13.75 20.94
CA GLU A 43 9.60 -13.50 22.30
C GLU A 43 9.88 -12.06 22.72
N THR A 44 8.93 -11.43 23.39
CA THR A 44 9.10 -10.11 23.98
C THR A 44 8.27 -10.00 25.26
N PRO A 45 8.65 -9.19 26.26
CA PRO A 45 7.71 -8.78 27.30
C PRO A 45 6.46 -8.15 26.64
N ILE A 46 5.29 -8.29 27.27
CA ILE A 46 4.12 -7.52 26.83
C ILE A 46 4.44 -6.03 27.05
N ILE A 47 4.51 -5.28 25.94
CA ILE A 47 4.84 -3.87 25.92
C ILE A 47 3.59 -3.10 25.49
N ASN A 48 3.23 -2.06 26.25
CA ASN A 48 2.28 -1.05 25.81
C ASN A 48 3.08 0.10 25.18
N PHE A 49 3.08 0.16 23.85
CA PHE A 49 3.84 1.14 23.08
C PHE A 49 3.29 2.57 23.21
N ASP A 50 2.01 2.74 23.55
CA ASP A 50 1.36 4.06 23.70
C ASP A 50 1.93 4.87 24.86
N ARG A 51 2.65 4.21 25.78
CA ARG A 51 3.29 4.84 26.93
C ARG A 51 4.68 5.38 26.65
N PHE A 52 5.22 5.16 25.44
CA PHE A 52 6.56 5.59 25.10
C PHE A 52 6.54 6.96 24.42
N ASP A 53 7.58 7.74 24.69
CA ASP A 53 7.86 8.95 23.93
C ASP A 53 8.20 8.62 22.46
N LYS A 54 8.23 9.68 21.64
CA LYS A 54 8.47 9.57 20.20
C LYS A 54 9.83 8.93 19.88
N GLU A 55 10.88 9.25 20.64
CA GLU A 55 12.24 8.76 20.39
C GLU A 55 12.31 7.24 20.61
N LYS A 56 11.81 6.78 21.76
CA LYS A 56 11.78 5.38 22.13
C LYS A 56 10.86 4.58 21.21
N LEU A 57 9.70 5.11 20.84
CA LEU A 57 8.80 4.47 19.87
C LEU A 57 9.48 4.31 18.51
N THR A 58 10.14 5.37 18.02
CA THR A 58 10.88 5.36 16.74
C THR A 58 11.94 4.27 16.72
N LYS A 59 12.64 4.04 17.84
CA LYS A 59 13.62 2.94 17.96
C LYS A 59 12.98 1.57 17.73
N TYR A 60 11.83 1.29 18.34
CA TYR A 60 11.14 0.00 18.16
C TYR A 60 10.57 -0.16 16.74
N VAL A 61 9.98 0.89 16.17
CA VAL A 61 9.50 0.89 14.78
C VAL A 61 10.66 0.60 13.83
N THR A 62 11.81 1.23 14.04
CA THR A 62 13.03 1.00 13.24
C THR A 62 13.49 -0.46 13.33
N ILE A 63 13.48 -1.07 14.52
CA ILE A 63 13.86 -2.48 14.69
C ILE A 63 12.89 -3.38 13.92
N HIS A 64 11.57 -3.17 14.10
CA HIS A 64 10.54 -3.92 13.38
C HIS A 64 10.77 -3.85 11.86
N GLN A 65 11.00 -2.65 11.32
CA GLN A 65 11.24 -2.44 9.89
C GLN A 65 12.50 -3.18 9.43
N LYS A 66 13.60 -3.05 10.16
CA LYS A 66 14.88 -3.72 9.84
C LYS A 66 14.76 -5.25 9.80
N VAL A 67 13.94 -5.85 10.66
CA VAL A 67 13.67 -7.30 10.61
C VAL A 67 13.04 -7.66 9.28
N ASN A 68 11.98 -6.96 8.87
CA ASN A 68 11.31 -7.25 7.60
C ASN A 68 12.21 -6.97 6.39
N GLU A 69 13.01 -5.89 6.41
CA GLU A 69 13.99 -5.59 5.35
C GLU A 69 15.06 -6.68 5.22
N GLU A 70 15.57 -7.19 6.35
CA GLU A 70 16.60 -8.24 6.34
C GLU A 70 16.05 -9.56 5.78
N VAL A 71 14.81 -9.92 6.14
CA VAL A 71 14.15 -11.10 5.56
C VAL A 71 13.84 -10.87 4.08
N MET A 72 13.42 -9.66 3.70
CA MET A 72 13.04 -9.31 2.33
C MET A 72 14.18 -9.45 1.31
N ARG A 73 15.45 -9.42 1.78
CA ARG A 73 16.62 -9.63 0.93
C ARG A 73 16.57 -10.92 0.12
N ASN A 74 15.98 -11.98 0.70
CA ASN A 74 15.95 -13.31 0.09
C ASN A 74 14.54 -13.89 -0.05
N TYR A 75 13.54 -13.28 0.58
CA TYR A 75 12.18 -13.80 0.64
C TYR A 75 11.17 -12.68 0.40
N ASP A 76 9.97 -13.00 -0.08
CA ASP A 76 8.89 -12.01 -0.09
C ASP A 76 8.21 -11.98 1.27
N VAL A 77 7.94 -10.77 1.76
CA VAL A 77 7.45 -10.53 3.12
C VAL A 77 6.23 -9.64 3.08
N VAL A 78 5.11 -10.14 3.60
CA VAL A 78 3.96 -9.33 3.99
C VAL A 78 4.28 -8.71 5.35
N PRO A 79 4.60 -7.40 5.43
CA PRO A 79 4.85 -6.78 6.70
C PRO A 79 3.57 -6.67 7.52
N MET A 80 3.65 -7.02 8.80
CA MET A 80 2.55 -6.80 9.74
C MET A 80 2.58 -5.37 10.29
N ALA A 81 1.43 -4.87 10.74
CA ALA A 81 1.38 -3.61 11.45
C ALA A 81 2.28 -3.66 12.70
N PHE A 82 2.95 -2.55 12.98
CA PHE A 82 3.81 -2.43 14.16
C PHE A 82 3.01 -2.66 15.45
N GLY A 83 3.58 -3.45 16.37
CA GLY A 83 3.07 -3.56 17.74
C GLY A 83 2.15 -4.76 17.98
N ILE A 84 1.96 -5.66 17.01
CA ILE A 84 1.18 -6.87 17.18
C ILE A 84 1.92 -7.85 18.10
N ILE A 85 1.41 -8.01 19.34
CA ILE A 85 1.92 -8.94 20.34
C ILE A 85 0.82 -9.95 20.69
N ALA A 86 1.00 -11.19 20.28
CA ALA A 86 0.11 -12.29 20.65
C ALA A 86 0.45 -12.87 22.03
N PRO A 87 -0.52 -13.40 22.80
CA PRO A 87 -0.25 -14.00 24.11
C PRO A 87 0.61 -15.27 24.05
N SER A 88 0.61 -15.99 22.92
CA SER A 88 1.33 -17.25 22.76
C SER A 88 1.58 -17.60 21.28
N LYS A 89 2.48 -18.55 21.01
CA LYS A 89 2.71 -19.09 19.66
C LYS A 89 1.45 -19.75 19.08
N ALA A 90 0.63 -20.37 19.93
CA ALA A 90 -0.65 -20.95 19.53
C ALA A 90 -1.66 -19.89 19.06
N GLU A 91 -1.63 -18.69 19.63
CA GLU A 91 -2.45 -17.58 19.13
C GLU A 91 -1.94 -17.07 17.77
N VAL A 92 -0.62 -17.00 17.58
CA VAL A 92 -0.05 -16.65 16.26
C VAL A 92 -0.54 -17.63 15.20
N LEU A 93 -0.50 -18.94 15.48
CA LEU A 93 -1.02 -19.95 14.57
C LEU A 93 -2.51 -19.75 14.25
N ARG A 94 -3.36 -19.48 15.25
CA ARG A 94 -4.78 -19.16 15.02
C ARG A 94 -4.98 -17.94 14.12
N ILE A 95 -4.17 -16.89 14.28
CA ILE A 95 -4.20 -15.71 13.40
C ILE A 95 -3.86 -16.12 11.96
N LEU A 96 -2.82 -16.92 11.77
CA LEU A 96 -2.40 -17.38 10.45
C LEU A 96 -3.47 -18.29 9.80
N GLU A 97 -4.09 -19.19 10.56
CA GLU A 97 -5.16 -20.05 10.06
C GLU A 97 -6.41 -19.24 9.67
N ARG A 98 -6.82 -18.31 10.54
CA ARG A 98 -8.02 -17.48 10.34
C ARG A 98 -7.91 -16.57 9.13
N ALA A 99 -6.75 -15.95 8.92
CA ALA A 99 -6.49 -15.00 7.85
C ALA A 99 -5.65 -15.60 6.70
N TYR A 100 -5.57 -16.93 6.61
CA TYR A 100 -4.74 -17.65 5.63
C TYR A 100 -4.96 -17.15 4.20
N LEU A 101 -6.22 -17.06 3.76
CA LEU A 101 -6.53 -16.66 2.40
C LEU A 101 -6.12 -15.21 2.11
N GLN A 102 -6.26 -14.32 3.10
CA GLN A 102 -5.80 -12.94 2.99
C GLN A 102 -4.27 -12.89 2.83
N PHE A 103 -3.52 -13.61 3.68
CA PHE A 103 -2.06 -13.66 3.58
C PHE A 103 -1.59 -14.23 2.24
N LYS A 104 -2.18 -15.35 1.78
CA LYS A 104 -1.86 -15.94 0.46
C LYS A 104 -2.12 -14.97 -0.67
N THR A 105 -3.23 -14.24 -0.62
CA THR A 105 -3.59 -13.26 -1.63
C THR A 105 -2.58 -12.14 -1.70
N VAL A 106 -2.21 -11.58 -0.55
CA VAL A 106 -1.23 -10.50 -0.50
C VAL A 106 0.17 -11.00 -0.91
N LEU A 107 0.60 -12.18 -0.44
CA LEU A 107 1.88 -12.79 -0.83
C LEU A 107 2.01 -12.93 -2.36
N ARG A 108 0.96 -13.44 -3.03
CA ARG A 108 0.93 -13.53 -4.50
C ARG A 108 1.01 -12.17 -5.17
N LYS A 109 0.27 -11.17 -4.64
CA LYS A 109 0.32 -9.79 -5.15
C LYS A 109 1.72 -9.21 -5.08
N ILE A 110 2.42 -9.37 -3.96
CA ILE A 110 3.73 -8.76 -3.73
C ILE A 110 4.92 -9.59 -4.22
N ALA A 111 4.68 -10.82 -4.70
CA ALA A 111 5.74 -11.73 -5.12
C ALA A 111 6.67 -11.09 -6.15
N GLY A 112 7.99 -11.13 -5.86
CA GLY A 112 9.04 -10.53 -6.69
C GLY A 112 9.04 -8.99 -6.75
N LYS A 113 8.24 -8.32 -5.92
CA LYS A 113 8.06 -6.86 -5.92
C LYS A 113 8.56 -6.22 -4.62
N ALA A 114 8.84 -4.93 -4.68
CA ALA A 114 9.21 -4.10 -3.55
C ALA A 114 8.51 -2.75 -3.63
N GLU A 115 8.30 -2.12 -2.47
CA GLU A 115 7.79 -0.76 -2.40
C GLU A 115 8.93 0.25 -2.47
N PHE A 116 8.67 1.33 -3.21
CA PHE A 116 9.51 2.51 -3.26
C PHE A 116 8.66 3.74 -2.93
N ALA A 117 9.09 4.50 -1.92
CA ALA A 117 8.47 5.76 -1.55
C ALA A 117 9.14 6.91 -2.28
N VAL A 118 8.33 7.77 -2.90
CA VAL A 118 8.74 9.01 -3.56
C VAL A 118 8.06 10.16 -2.84
N GLN A 119 8.86 10.90 -2.08
CA GLN A 119 8.44 12.08 -1.35
C GLN A 119 8.91 13.32 -2.10
N VAL A 120 8.01 14.28 -2.27
CA VAL A 120 8.25 15.48 -3.08
C VAL A 120 7.93 16.70 -2.24
N TRP A 121 8.89 17.63 -2.16
CA TRP A 121 8.69 18.96 -1.61
C TRP A 121 8.88 19.98 -2.72
N TRP A 122 8.15 21.06 -2.61
CA TRP A 122 8.25 22.20 -3.51
C TRP A 122 9.06 23.34 -2.90
N ASN A 123 9.75 24.10 -3.73
CA ASN A 123 10.39 25.33 -3.31
C ASN A 123 9.44 26.51 -3.53
N GLN A 124 8.74 26.91 -2.47
CA GLN A 124 7.74 27.97 -2.51
C GLN A 124 8.32 29.33 -2.96
N GLU A 125 9.56 29.64 -2.59
CA GLU A 125 10.20 30.92 -2.94
C GLU A 125 10.43 31.03 -4.45
N LYS A 126 11.03 29.99 -5.05
CA LYS A 126 11.29 29.93 -6.50
C LYS A 126 10.01 29.99 -7.32
N LEU A 127 8.93 29.38 -6.84
CA LEU A 127 7.64 29.45 -7.52
C LEU A 127 7.04 30.86 -7.49
N LEU A 128 7.08 31.52 -6.33
CA LEU A 128 6.57 32.88 -6.19
C LEU A 128 7.33 33.87 -7.09
N GLU A 129 8.64 33.69 -7.25
CA GLU A 129 9.44 34.46 -8.20
C GLU A 129 8.97 34.25 -9.65
N GLU A 130 8.77 33.00 -10.08
CA GLU A 130 8.27 32.70 -11.43
C GLU A 130 6.84 33.22 -11.67
N LEU A 131 5.94 33.05 -10.70
CA LEU A 131 4.54 33.49 -10.79
C LEU A 131 4.42 35.00 -11.02
N VAL A 132 5.24 35.78 -10.32
CA VAL A 132 5.31 37.23 -10.49
C VAL A 132 5.83 37.60 -11.88
N ASN A 133 6.79 36.85 -12.41
CA ASN A 133 7.37 37.12 -13.73
C ASN A 133 6.47 36.68 -14.90
N VAL A 134 5.68 35.62 -14.72
CA VAL A 134 4.89 34.98 -15.79
C VAL A 134 3.47 35.54 -15.89
N ASN A 135 2.86 36.01 -14.79
CA ASN A 135 1.48 36.49 -14.78
C ASN A 135 1.40 38.03 -14.69
N PRO A 136 1.15 38.74 -15.81
CA PRO A 136 1.09 40.20 -15.84
C PRO A 136 -0.02 40.78 -14.95
N GLU A 137 -1.08 40.02 -14.67
CA GLU A 137 -2.16 40.45 -13.78
C GLU A 137 -1.71 40.44 -12.31
N ILE A 138 -0.94 39.42 -11.89
CA ILE A 138 -0.34 39.34 -10.55
C ILE A 138 0.64 40.51 -10.37
N GLU A 139 1.52 40.77 -11.33
CA GLU A 139 2.46 41.89 -11.26
C GLU A 139 1.74 43.25 -11.23
N ARG A 140 0.71 43.44 -12.07
CA ARG A 140 -0.09 44.67 -12.08
C ARG A 140 -0.84 44.90 -10.75
N LEU A 141 -1.40 43.84 -10.18
CA LEU A 141 -2.11 43.91 -8.90
C LEU A 141 -1.14 44.13 -7.73
N LYS A 142 0.06 43.55 -7.78
CA LYS A 142 1.16 43.82 -6.83
C LYS A 142 1.53 45.30 -6.85
N GLN A 143 1.78 45.89 -8.02
CA GLN A 143 2.08 47.33 -8.14
C GLN A 143 0.96 48.21 -7.58
N LYS A 144 -0.31 47.89 -7.86
CA LYS A 144 -1.46 48.63 -7.33
C LYS A 144 -1.64 48.47 -5.82
N ALA A 145 -1.41 47.28 -5.27
CA ALA A 145 -1.57 46.98 -3.84
C ALA A 145 -0.52 47.66 -2.95
N PHE A 146 0.64 48.00 -3.50
CA PHE A 146 1.74 48.70 -2.80
C PHE A 146 1.81 50.21 -3.10
N SER A 147 0.97 50.73 -3.99
CA SER A 147 0.88 52.18 -4.24
C SER A 147 0.26 52.91 -3.03
N LYS A 148 0.89 54.02 -2.60
CA LYS A 148 0.68 54.72 -1.31
C LYS A 148 -0.70 55.40 -1.11
N VAL A 149 -1.68 55.17 -1.99
CA VAL A 149 -3.01 55.78 -1.89
C VAL A 149 -4.08 54.69 -1.85
N SER A 150 -4.76 54.54 -0.70
CA SER A 150 -6.21 54.33 -0.59
C SER A 150 -6.66 53.30 0.45
N ILE A 151 -7.75 53.70 1.11
CA ILE A 151 -8.70 52.96 1.95
C ILE A 151 -9.32 51.75 1.21
N LEU A 152 -9.12 51.62 -0.12
CA LEU A 152 -9.50 50.48 -0.98
C LEU A 152 -8.45 49.33 -1.06
N GLY A 153 -7.36 49.39 -0.28
CA GLY A 153 -6.26 48.42 -0.40
C GLY A 153 -6.60 46.98 -0.01
N MET A 154 -7.56 46.77 0.90
CA MET A 154 -7.83 45.44 1.46
C MET A 154 -8.57 44.49 0.48
N PRO A 155 -9.63 44.91 -0.25
CA PRO A 155 -10.24 44.09 -1.31
C PRO A 155 -9.26 43.72 -2.44
N ILE A 156 -8.34 44.63 -2.81
CA ILE A 156 -7.34 44.39 -3.86
C ILE A 156 -6.29 43.37 -3.37
N LYS A 157 -5.81 43.50 -2.13
CA LYS A 157 -4.89 42.52 -1.53
C LYS A 157 -5.53 41.13 -1.39
N LEU A 158 -6.81 41.05 -1.02
CA LEU A 158 -7.54 39.79 -0.97
C LEU A 158 -7.70 39.15 -2.35
N LYS A 159 -8.03 39.95 -3.39
CA LYS A 159 -8.13 39.45 -4.76
C LYS A 159 -6.78 38.94 -5.27
N LEU A 160 -5.70 39.68 -5.02
CA LEU A 160 -4.34 39.27 -5.36
C LEU A 160 -3.95 37.97 -4.65
N GLY A 161 -4.22 37.85 -3.35
CA GLY A 161 -3.96 36.64 -2.58
C GLY A 161 -4.72 35.42 -3.13
N LYS A 162 -5.99 35.58 -3.49
CA LYS A 162 -6.79 34.51 -4.11
C LYS A 162 -6.24 34.06 -5.46
N LEU A 163 -5.84 35.00 -6.33
CA LEU A 163 -5.27 34.68 -7.64
C LEU A 163 -3.94 33.92 -7.50
N ILE A 164 -3.06 34.39 -6.61
CA ILE A 164 -1.79 33.71 -6.33
C ILE A 164 -2.05 32.30 -5.80
N GLN A 165 -3.00 32.14 -4.88
CA GLN A 165 -3.34 30.83 -4.33
C GLN A 165 -3.90 29.87 -5.39
N GLN A 166 -4.79 30.36 -6.27
CA GLN A 166 -5.35 29.55 -7.36
C GLN A 166 -4.27 29.05 -8.32
N GLU A 167 -3.35 29.94 -8.70
CA GLU A 167 -2.25 29.59 -9.60
C GLU A 167 -1.26 28.62 -8.94
N ILE A 168 -0.96 28.83 -7.66
CA ILE A 168 -0.16 27.89 -6.86
C ILE A 168 -0.78 26.49 -6.86
N GLU A 169 -2.08 26.37 -6.57
CA GLU A 169 -2.73 25.06 -6.52
C GLU A 169 -2.80 24.40 -7.90
N ALA A 170 -3.05 25.16 -8.97
CA ALA A 170 -3.02 24.63 -10.34
C ALA A 170 -1.63 24.08 -10.71
N GLN A 171 -0.55 24.78 -10.31
CA GLN A 171 0.81 24.31 -10.58
C GLN A 171 1.19 23.10 -9.73
N LYS A 172 0.80 23.05 -8.46
CA LYS A 172 0.96 21.87 -7.62
C LYS A 172 0.29 20.65 -8.24
N GLU A 173 -0.96 20.80 -8.66
CA GLU A 173 -1.71 19.73 -9.33
C GLU A 173 -1.01 19.27 -10.61
N ALA A 174 -0.52 20.20 -11.43
CA ALA A 174 0.23 19.88 -12.64
C ALA A 174 1.51 19.08 -12.35
N PHE A 175 2.28 19.46 -11.32
CA PHE A 175 3.46 18.70 -10.90
C PHE A 175 3.10 17.28 -10.44
N ILE A 176 2.09 17.16 -9.59
CA ILE A 176 1.61 15.86 -9.06
C ILE A 176 1.21 14.94 -10.23
N GLN A 177 0.40 15.45 -11.16
CA GLN A 177 -0.07 14.67 -12.31
C GLN A 177 1.08 14.24 -13.23
N ASP A 178 2.03 15.13 -13.51
CA ASP A 178 3.19 14.80 -14.35
C ASP A 178 4.09 13.73 -13.71
N ILE A 179 4.43 13.89 -12.42
CA ILE A 179 5.24 12.93 -11.67
C ILE A 179 4.53 11.57 -11.64
N GLN A 180 3.24 11.55 -11.33
CA GLN A 180 2.45 10.33 -11.28
C GLN A 180 2.42 9.65 -12.66
N ALA A 181 2.13 10.38 -13.74
CA ALA A 181 2.09 9.82 -15.08
C ALA A 181 3.45 9.25 -15.53
N HIS A 182 4.53 9.96 -15.21
CA HIS A 182 5.89 9.56 -15.55
C HIS A 182 6.28 8.24 -14.88
N LEU A 183 5.96 8.08 -13.60
CA LEU A 183 6.34 6.91 -12.79
C LEU A 183 5.37 5.73 -12.95
N LYS A 184 4.08 5.97 -13.18
CA LYS A 184 3.03 4.94 -13.26
C LYS A 184 3.35 3.82 -14.26
N ASN A 185 3.91 4.15 -15.42
CA ASN A 185 4.25 3.16 -16.47
C ASN A 185 5.37 2.18 -16.08
N SER A 186 6.11 2.46 -15.00
CA SER A 186 7.14 1.57 -14.46
C SER A 186 6.69 0.84 -13.20
N SER A 187 5.45 1.09 -12.72
CA SER A 187 4.91 0.47 -11.51
C SER A 187 3.80 -0.51 -11.79
N HIS A 188 3.73 -1.57 -11.00
CA HIS A 188 2.61 -2.52 -11.01
C HIS A 188 1.37 -1.95 -10.32
N ASP A 189 1.57 -1.21 -9.23
CA ASP A 189 0.52 -0.53 -8.47
C ASP A 189 1.11 0.76 -7.87
N PHE A 190 0.26 1.73 -7.55
CA PHE A 190 0.68 2.96 -6.88
C PHE A 190 -0.39 3.47 -5.91
N THR A 191 0.05 4.22 -4.92
CA THR A 191 -0.84 4.91 -3.99
C THR A 191 -0.29 6.26 -3.59
N SER A 192 -1.21 7.20 -3.36
CA SER A 192 -0.92 8.51 -2.81
C SER A 192 -1.22 8.48 -1.32
N ASN A 193 -0.18 8.66 -0.51
CA ASN A 193 -0.28 8.65 0.94
C ASN A 193 -0.56 10.05 1.48
N LYS A 194 -0.96 10.11 2.75
CA LYS A 194 -1.14 11.38 3.45
C LYS A 194 0.18 12.18 3.47
N LEU A 195 0.07 13.48 3.27
CA LEU A 195 1.17 14.42 3.44
C LEU A 195 1.54 14.50 4.93
N ILE A 196 2.84 14.44 5.21
CA ILE A 196 3.38 14.39 6.58
C ILE A 196 3.84 15.78 7.04
N GLU A 197 4.20 16.63 6.09
CA GLU A 197 4.74 17.98 6.29
C GLU A 197 3.94 18.98 5.44
N ASP A 198 3.79 20.21 5.92
CA ASP A 198 2.96 21.25 5.27
C ASP A 198 3.55 21.74 3.94
N ASP A 199 4.88 21.65 3.78
CA ASP A 199 5.61 21.98 2.54
C ASP A 199 5.78 20.76 1.61
N MET A 200 5.18 19.62 1.96
CA MET A 200 5.19 18.44 1.12
C MET A 200 4.17 18.58 -0.01
N LEU A 201 4.61 18.38 -1.24
CA LEU A 201 3.76 18.38 -2.41
C LEU A 201 3.08 17.02 -2.60
N ALA A 202 3.83 15.94 -2.43
CA ALA A 202 3.32 14.59 -2.64
C ALA A 202 4.10 13.55 -1.83
N ASN A 203 3.40 12.49 -1.45
CA ASN A 203 3.96 11.32 -0.78
C ASN A 203 3.42 10.06 -1.50
N PHE A 204 4.17 9.55 -2.46
CA PHE A 204 3.74 8.39 -3.24
C PHE A 204 4.44 7.12 -2.77
N SER A 205 3.71 6.01 -2.86
CA SER A 205 4.30 4.68 -2.83
C SER A 205 4.04 3.98 -4.15
N PHE A 206 5.08 3.36 -4.70
CA PHE A 206 5.01 2.56 -5.92
C PHE A 206 5.40 1.13 -5.62
N LEU A 207 4.62 0.18 -6.12
CA LEU A 207 4.94 -1.25 -6.08
C LEU A 207 5.62 -1.63 -7.39
N ILE A 208 6.88 -2.03 -7.32
CA ILE A 208 7.75 -2.23 -8.47
C ILE A 208 8.29 -3.66 -8.45
N GLU A 209 8.36 -4.30 -9.61
CA GLU A 209 9.11 -5.56 -9.74
C GLU A 209 10.58 -5.32 -9.44
N LYS A 210 11.19 -6.13 -8.55
CA LYS A 210 12.59 -5.96 -8.13
C LYS A 210 13.56 -5.92 -9.32
N ALA A 211 13.27 -6.68 -10.39
CA ALA A 211 14.06 -6.71 -11.61
C ALA A 211 14.02 -5.39 -12.43
N ARG A 212 13.03 -4.52 -12.18
CA ARG A 212 12.81 -3.25 -12.89
C ARG A 212 13.23 -2.02 -12.07
N GLU A 213 13.88 -2.22 -10.93
CA GLU A 213 14.39 -1.13 -10.07
C GLU A 213 15.23 -0.11 -10.86
N GLY A 214 16.14 -0.58 -11.71
CA GLY A 214 16.98 0.30 -12.54
C GLY A 214 16.23 1.13 -13.59
N GLU A 215 14.99 0.76 -13.96
CA GLU A 215 14.13 1.62 -14.80
C GLU A 215 13.56 2.77 -13.99
N LEU A 216 13.14 2.50 -12.75
CA LEU A 216 12.62 3.52 -11.85
C LEU A 216 13.71 4.53 -11.48
N ASP A 217 14.93 4.07 -11.21
CA ASP A 217 16.08 4.95 -10.93
C ASP A 217 16.31 5.97 -12.04
N LYS A 218 16.28 5.53 -13.30
CA LYS A 218 16.46 6.41 -14.47
C LYS A 218 15.38 7.46 -14.55
N LYS A 219 14.12 7.07 -14.35
CA LYS A 219 12.98 7.99 -14.33
C LYS A 219 13.06 9.01 -13.19
N MET A 220 13.51 8.60 -12.01
CA MET A 220 13.73 9.53 -10.90
C MET A 220 14.84 10.53 -11.21
N GLN A 221 15.90 10.12 -11.91
CA GLN A 221 16.95 11.04 -12.38
C GLN A 221 16.42 12.02 -13.44
N GLU A 222 15.56 11.57 -14.36
CA GLU A 222 14.91 12.43 -15.35
C GLU A 222 14.02 13.48 -14.67
N LEU A 223 13.19 13.09 -13.70
CA LEU A 223 12.38 14.03 -12.91
C LEU A 223 13.25 15.02 -12.12
N GLY A 224 14.33 14.54 -11.49
CA GLY A 224 15.25 15.39 -10.75
C GLY A 224 15.88 16.48 -11.62
N LYS A 225 16.24 16.15 -12.86
CA LYS A 225 16.75 17.13 -13.85
C LYS A 225 15.65 18.06 -14.36
N LYS A 226 14.47 17.52 -14.67
CA LYS A 226 13.34 18.29 -15.22
C LYS A 226 12.86 19.38 -14.26
N TYR A 227 12.87 19.09 -12.96
CA TYR A 227 12.36 19.98 -11.91
C TYR A 227 13.45 20.56 -11.01
N GLU A 228 14.66 20.67 -11.53
CA GLU A 228 15.81 21.23 -10.82
C GLU A 228 15.47 22.60 -10.21
N GLU A 229 15.95 22.85 -8.98
CA GLU A 229 15.63 24.01 -8.12
C GLU A 229 14.16 24.18 -7.69
N LYS A 230 13.19 23.58 -8.40
CA LYS A 230 11.75 23.72 -8.14
C LYS A 230 11.26 22.69 -7.15
N LEU A 231 11.68 21.44 -7.32
CA LEU A 231 11.24 20.32 -6.50
C LEU A 231 12.44 19.62 -5.86
N ARG A 232 12.26 19.21 -4.60
CA ARG A 232 13.17 18.34 -3.88
C ARG A 232 12.52 16.96 -3.80
N PHE A 233 13.23 15.94 -4.26
CA PHE A 233 12.78 14.55 -4.18
C PHE A 233 13.54 13.81 -3.10
N LYS A 234 12.84 12.95 -2.35
CA LYS A 234 13.44 11.87 -1.55
C LYS A 234 12.87 10.56 -2.03
N TYR A 235 13.77 9.68 -2.44
CA TYR A 235 13.47 8.38 -3.01
C TYR A 235 14.00 7.30 -2.06
N ILE A 236 13.12 6.44 -1.56
CA ILE A 236 13.42 5.46 -0.51
C ILE A 236 12.92 4.09 -0.93
N GLY A 237 13.81 3.11 -0.98
CA GLY A 237 13.51 1.73 -1.33
C GLY A 237 14.78 0.97 -1.68
N PRO A 238 14.69 -0.35 -1.94
CA PRO A 238 13.48 -1.17 -1.83
C PRO A 238 13.05 -1.41 -0.38
N MET A 239 11.75 -1.39 -0.09
CA MET A 239 11.18 -1.69 1.23
C MET A 239 10.05 -2.74 1.15
N PRO A 240 9.70 -3.41 2.27
CA PRO A 240 8.49 -4.22 2.35
C PRO A 240 7.25 -3.39 1.99
N ALA A 241 6.26 -4.03 1.36
CA ALA A 241 5.14 -3.35 0.72
C ALA A 241 4.02 -2.89 1.69
N TYR A 242 4.37 -2.13 2.73
CA TYR A 242 3.46 -1.64 3.77
C TYR A 242 2.22 -0.93 3.18
N SER A 243 2.39 -0.11 2.15
CA SER A 243 1.30 0.68 1.56
C SER A 243 0.38 -0.14 0.64
N PHE A 244 0.73 -1.40 0.37
CA PHE A 244 0.00 -2.29 -0.54
C PHE A 244 -0.60 -3.53 0.14
N VAL A 245 -0.44 -3.62 1.47
CA VAL A 245 -0.93 -4.71 2.31
C VAL A 245 -2.15 -4.22 3.07
N ASN A 246 -3.29 -4.86 2.87
CA ASN A 246 -4.51 -4.60 3.63
C ASN A 246 -5.08 -5.94 4.11
N ILE A 247 -4.94 -6.21 5.41
CA ILE A 247 -5.35 -7.48 6.02
C ILE A 247 -6.20 -7.15 7.24
N ASN A 248 -7.41 -7.66 7.26
CA ASN A 248 -8.31 -7.53 8.40
C ASN A 248 -8.26 -8.83 9.23
N LEU A 249 -7.55 -8.80 10.36
CA LEU A 249 -7.42 -9.96 11.25
C LEU A 249 -8.70 -10.29 12.02
N GLU A 250 -9.71 -9.42 11.99
CA GLU A 250 -11.02 -9.66 12.58
C GLU A 250 -11.95 -10.46 11.66
N LEU A 251 -11.64 -10.55 10.36
CA LEU A 251 -12.39 -11.36 9.41
C LEU A 251 -11.71 -12.73 9.23
N GLY A 252 -12.51 -13.79 9.25
CA GLY A 252 -12.06 -15.12 8.89
C GLY A 252 -12.10 -15.36 7.39
N ASN A 253 -11.60 -16.52 6.97
CA ASN A 253 -11.57 -16.87 5.55
C ASN A 253 -12.97 -16.89 4.91
N PHE A 254 -14.01 -17.32 5.65
CA PHE A 254 -15.38 -17.31 5.13
C PHE A 254 -15.86 -15.89 4.90
N GLU A 255 -15.77 -15.01 5.89
CA GLU A 255 -16.27 -13.63 5.78
C GLU A 255 -15.58 -12.89 4.62
N VAL A 256 -14.28 -13.14 4.40
CA VAL A 256 -13.53 -12.53 3.29
C VAL A 256 -13.99 -13.07 1.93
N VAL A 257 -14.28 -14.37 1.81
CA VAL A 257 -14.84 -14.96 0.58
C VAL A 257 -16.26 -14.45 0.34
N ASP A 258 -17.05 -14.34 1.41
CA ASP A 258 -18.44 -13.90 1.38
C ASP A 258 -18.55 -12.44 0.90
N GLU A 259 -17.77 -11.54 1.50
CA GLU A 259 -17.68 -10.14 1.06
C GLU A 259 -17.19 -10.04 -0.40
N ALA A 260 -16.23 -10.87 -0.82
CA ALA A 260 -15.72 -10.86 -2.18
C ALA A 260 -16.77 -11.33 -3.21
N ARG A 261 -17.56 -12.38 -2.91
CA ARG A 261 -18.64 -12.83 -3.80
C ARG A 261 -19.72 -11.76 -3.93
N GLU A 262 -20.06 -11.08 -2.83
CA GLU A 262 -21.10 -10.04 -2.83
C GLU A 262 -20.66 -8.83 -3.63
N LEU A 263 -19.39 -8.42 -3.49
CA LEU A 263 -18.83 -7.32 -4.27
C LEU A 263 -18.86 -7.61 -5.78
N LEU A 264 -18.65 -8.86 -6.18
CA LEU A 264 -18.77 -9.28 -7.59
C LEU A 264 -20.20 -9.65 -8.01
N SER A 265 -21.20 -9.43 -7.15
CA SER A 265 -22.61 -9.77 -7.39
C SER A 265 -22.81 -11.26 -7.76
N LEU A 266 -22.05 -12.15 -7.12
CA LEU A 266 -22.13 -13.60 -7.29
C LEU A 266 -23.08 -14.22 -6.24
N GLY A 267 -23.76 -15.30 -6.62
CA GLY A 267 -24.54 -16.13 -5.70
C GLY A 267 -23.68 -17.03 -4.82
N GLU A 268 -24.31 -17.96 -4.09
CA GLU A 268 -23.62 -18.91 -3.20
C GLU A 268 -22.78 -19.97 -3.95
N GLU A 269 -22.94 -20.06 -5.27
CA GLU A 269 -22.15 -20.94 -6.15
C GLU A 269 -21.80 -20.20 -7.44
N ALA A 270 -20.56 -20.37 -7.92
CA ALA A 270 -20.15 -19.88 -9.24
C ALA A 270 -19.07 -20.77 -9.84
N THR A 271 -18.95 -20.76 -11.18
CA THR A 271 -17.80 -21.33 -11.88
C THR A 271 -16.69 -20.29 -11.99
N LEU A 272 -15.44 -20.71 -12.20
CA LEU A 272 -14.32 -19.79 -12.41
C LEU A 272 -14.57 -18.84 -13.61
N GLU A 273 -15.19 -19.34 -14.68
CA GLU A 273 -15.62 -18.52 -15.82
C GLU A 273 -16.66 -17.48 -15.41
N GLY A 274 -17.63 -17.85 -14.57
CA GLY A 274 -18.62 -16.92 -14.01
C GLY A 274 -17.98 -15.81 -13.18
N ILE A 275 -17.00 -16.14 -12.33
CA ILE A 275 -16.23 -15.18 -11.53
C ILE A 275 -15.48 -14.21 -12.45
N LYS A 276 -14.76 -14.72 -13.45
CA LYS A 276 -14.04 -13.91 -14.45
C LYS A 276 -14.97 -12.98 -15.20
N LYS A 277 -16.13 -13.48 -15.64
CA LYS A 277 -17.12 -12.68 -16.37
C LYS A 277 -17.69 -11.54 -15.51
N ALA A 278 -18.01 -11.81 -14.25
CA ALA A 278 -18.46 -10.79 -13.30
C ALA A 278 -17.39 -9.72 -13.07
N TYR A 279 -16.15 -10.16 -12.85
CA TYR A 279 -14.98 -9.28 -12.72
C TYR A 279 -14.81 -8.35 -13.93
N TYR A 280 -14.72 -8.89 -15.15
CA TYR A 280 -14.51 -8.08 -16.34
C TYR A 280 -15.67 -7.11 -16.60
N SER A 281 -16.92 -7.51 -16.30
CA SER A 281 -18.09 -6.64 -16.40
C SER A 281 -17.97 -5.42 -15.48
N LEU A 282 -17.63 -5.63 -14.20
CA LEU A 282 -17.48 -4.56 -13.21
C LEU A 282 -16.22 -3.70 -13.47
N ALA A 283 -15.11 -4.33 -13.85
CA ALA A 283 -13.89 -3.63 -14.22
C ALA A 283 -14.12 -2.72 -15.44
N HIS A 284 -14.92 -3.14 -16.41
CA HIS A 284 -15.27 -2.31 -17.57
C HIS A 284 -16.09 -1.06 -17.19
N GLN A 285 -16.96 -1.17 -16.18
CA GLN A 285 -17.76 -0.04 -15.67
C GLN A 285 -16.90 0.98 -14.91
N CYS A 286 -15.81 0.51 -14.30
CA CYS A 286 -14.90 1.32 -13.48
C CYS A 286 -13.56 1.63 -14.18
N HIS A 287 -13.46 1.43 -15.50
CA HIS A 287 -12.17 1.52 -16.19
C HIS A 287 -11.55 2.92 -16.08
N PRO A 288 -10.27 3.04 -15.65
CA PRO A 288 -9.62 4.32 -15.38
C PRO A 288 -9.51 5.24 -16.61
N ASP A 289 -9.49 4.69 -17.82
CA ASP A 289 -9.48 5.51 -19.06
C ASP A 289 -10.82 6.19 -19.37
N LYS A 290 -11.94 5.73 -18.77
CA LYS A 290 -13.26 6.37 -18.90
C LYS A 290 -13.55 7.37 -17.77
N HIS A 291 -12.81 7.27 -16.67
CA HIS A 291 -12.98 8.07 -15.45
C HIS A 291 -11.61 8.61 -14.99
N LEU A 292 -10.92 9.37 -15.86
CA LEU A 292 -9.66 10.00 -15.49
C LEU A 292 -9.89 10.90 -14.26
N ASN A 293 -9.08 10.67 -13.23
CA ASN A 293 -9.04 11.45 -11.99
C ASN A 293 -10.25 11.35 -11.06
N ASP A 294 -11.09 10.32 -11.14
CA ASP A 294 -12.09 10.02 -10.09
C ASP A 294 -11.47 9.12 -8.99
N PRO A 295 -11.15 9.65 -7.80
CA PRO A 295 -10.54 8.86 -6.72
C PRO A 295 -11.46 7.76 -6.20
N GLU A 296 -12.79 7.95 -6.26
CA GLU A 296 -13.75 6.94 -5.81
C GLU A 296 -13.75 5.74 -6.75
N LYS A 297 -13.72 5.98 -8.07
CA LYS A 297 -13.65 4.89 -9.07
C LYS A 297 -12.33 4.12 -9.02
N VAL A 298 -11.21 4.81 -8.75
CA VAL A 298 -9.93 4.14 -8.51
C VAL A 298 -10.01 3.23 -7.28
N GLN A 299 -10.64 3.71 -6.20
CA GLN A 299 -10.81 2.91 -4.98
C GLN A 299 -11.76 1.72 -5.20
N GLU A 300 -12.85 1.92 -5.94
CA GLU A 300 -13.79 0.86 -6.32
C GLU A 300 -13.10 -0.23 -7.15
N MET A 301 -12.32 0.17 -8.17
CA MET A 301 -11.50 -0.76 -8.96
C MET A 301 -10.52 -1.56 -8.09
N LYS A 302 -9.85 -0.90 -7.12
CA LYS A 302 -8.94 -1.60 -6.18
C LYS A 302 -9.68 -2.67 -5.38
N LYS A 303 -10.89 -2.37 -4.89
CA LYS A 303 -11.73 -3.35 -4.16
C LYS A 303 -12.15 -4.52 -5.06
N ILE A 304 -12.57 -4.25 -6.30
CA ILE A 304 -12.96 -5.28 -7.27
C ILE A 304 -11.79 -6.22 -7.59
N ASN A 305 -10.59 -5.66 -7.85
CA ASN A 305 -9.38 -6.43 -8.10
C ASN A 305 -9.01 -7.31 -6.89
N GLN A 306 -9.14 -6.77 -5.67
CA GLN A 306 -8.88 -7.52 -4.44
C GLN A 306 -9.88 -8.67 -4.26
N ALA A 307 -11.18 -8.43 -4.45
CA ALA A 307 -12.21 -9.47 -4.35
C ALA A 307 -12.00 -10.59 -5.38
N TYR A 308 -11.71 -10.24 -6.63
CA TYR A 308 -11.37 -11.23 -7.65
C TYR A 308 -10.16 -12.08 -7.24
N SER A 309 -9.10 -11.45 -6.75
CA SER A 309 -7.90 -12.16 -6.30
C SER A 309 -8.20 -13.12 -5.13
N ILE A 310 -9.02 -12.70 -4.16
CA ILE A 310 -9.47 -13.54 -3.04
C ILE A 310 -10.18 -14.79 -3.56
N LEU A 311 -11.16 -14.60 -4.46
CA LEU A 311 -11.95 -15.71 -5.00
C LEU A 311 -11.11 -16.65 -5.85
N GLU A 312 -10.19 -16.12 -6.67
CA GLU A 312 -9.25 -16.93 -7.46
C GLU A 312 -8.35 -17.78 -6.55
N ASN A 313 -7.82 -17.20 -5.48
CA ASN A 313 -6.99 -17.94 -4.51
C ASN A 313 -7.80 -18.97 -3.71
N TYR A 314 -9.07 -18.68 -3.44
CA TYR A 314 -10.00 -19.63 -2.83
C TYR A 314 -10.23 -20.82 -3.75
N CYS A 315 -10.55 -20.58 -5.02
CA CYS A 315 -10.75 -21.64 -6.02
C CYS A 315 -9.50 -22.52 -6.13
N GLN A 316 -8.31 -21.91 -6.22
CA GLN A 316 -7.08 -22.70 -6.28
C GLN A 316 -6.83 -23.53 -5.01
N SER A 317 -7.11 -22.97 -3.82
CA SER A 317 -6.98 -23.73 -2.57
C SER A 317 -7.99 -24.89 -2.49
N TYR A 318 -9.17 -24.69 -3.07
CA TYR A 318 -10.21 -25.71 -3.20
C TYR A 318 -9.73 -26.87 -4.09
N ASP A 319 -9.15 -26.57 -5.24
CA ASP A 319 -8.64 -27.56 -6.18
C ASP A 319 -7.46 -28.36 -5.59
N ASP A 320 -6.52 -27.67 -4.93
CA ASP A 320 -5.39 -28.30 -4.23
C ASP A 320 -5.88 -29.32 -3.16
N SER A 321 -7.05 -29.09 -2.55
CA SER A 321 -7.64 -29.95 -1.52
C SER A 321 -8.38 -31.19 -2.08
N CYS A 322 -8.80 -31.13 -3.35
CA CYS A 322 -9.55 -32.18 -4.03
C CYS A 322 -8.67 -33.24 -4.72
N GLY A 323 -7.37 -32.98 -4.91
CA GLY A 323 -6.44 -33.87 -5.63
C GLY A 323 -6.71 -33.88 -7.14
N ASP A 324 -5.73 -34.34 -7.96
CA ASP A 324 -5.67 -34.34 -9.44
C ASP A 324 -6.92 -34.90 -10.18
N PHE A 325 -8.08 -34.27 -10.01
CA PHE A 325 -9.20 -34.34 -10.92
C PHE A 325 -9.02 -33.17 -11.88
N MET A 326 -8.80 -33.51 -13.16
CA MET A 326 -8.71 -32.52 -14.24
C MET A 326 -9.77 -31.44 -14.04
N GLU A 327 -9.39 -30.16 -14.16
CA GLU A 327 -10.30 -29.02 -14.16
C GLU A 327 -11.50 -29.34 -15.08
N GLU A 328 -12.62 -29.77 -14.51
CA GLU A 328 -13.82 -29.92 -15.30
C GLU A 328 -14.28 -28.50 -15.64
N PRO A 329 -14.56 -28.17 -16.92
CA PRO A 329 -14.92 -26.81 -17.34
C PRO A 329 -16.22 -26.29 -16.69
N TYR A 330 -16.90 -27.13 -15.89
CA TYR A 330 -18.12 -26.82 -15.16
C TYR A 330 -17.99 -26.95 -13.63
N GLN A 331 -16.77 -27.06 -13.09
CA GLN A 331 -16.56 -27.10 -11.64
C GLN A 331 -17.18 -25.86 -10.99
N LYS A 332 -18.14 -26.11 -10.09
CA LYS A 332 -18.81 -25.07 -9.31
C LYS A 332 -18.17 -24.99 -7.94
N TYR A 333 -17.72 -23.80 -7.58
CA TYR A 333 -17.21 -23.50 -6.25
C TYR A 333 -18.38 -23.06 -5.38
N SER A 334 -18.53 -23.70 -4.23
CA SER A 334 -19.48 -23.26 -3.21
C SER A 334 -18.81 -22.24 -2.30
N PHE A 335 -19.49 -21.13 -2.05
CA PHE A 335 -19.05 -20.09 -1.12
C PHE A 335 -19.75 -20.17 0.24
N LYS A 336 -20.51 -21.23 0.50
CA LYS A 336 -21.13 -21.48 1.80
C LYS A 336 -20.07 -21.68 2.88
N GLU A 337 -20.37 -21.24 4.09
CA GLU A 337 -19.44 -21.28 5.22
C GLU A 337 -18.80 -22.66 5.45
N GLU A 338 -19.60 -23.73 5.40
CA GLU A 338 -19.09 -25.10 5.53
C GLU A 338 -18.10 -25.48 4.43
N ALA A 339 -18.37 -25.09 3.18
CA ALA A 339 -17.49 -25.37 2.04
C ALA A 339 -16.17 -24.60 2.14
N VAL A 340 -16.23 -23.32 2.52
CA VAL A 340 -15.03 -22.50 2.73
C VAL A 340 -14.20 -23.03 3.90
N LYS A 341 -14.84 -23.42 5.00
CA LYS A 341 -14.14 -24.06 6.11
C LYS A 341 -13.48 -25.37 5.68
N ASN A 342 -14.20 -26.27 5.01
CA ASN A 342 -13.71 -27.60 4.64
C ASN A 342 -12.54 -27.57 3.63
N SER A 343 -12.59 -26.69 2.64
CA SER A 343 -11.50 -26.52 1.66
C SER A 343 -10.22 -25.95 2.28
N LEU A 344 -10.34 -25.26 3.42
CA LEU A 344 -9.22 -24.68 4.15
C LEU A 344 -8.86 -25.47 5.42
N ILE A 345 -9.56 -26.57 5.72
CA ILE A 345 -9.21 -27.51 6.78
C ILE A 345 -7.98 -28.32 6.35
N ILE A 346 -7.03 -28.45 7.26
CA ILE A 346 -5.81 -29.25 7.10
C ILE A 346 -6.21 -30.71 6.86
N LYS A 347 -5.76 -31.31 5.74
CA LYS A 347 -5.53 -32.75 5.66
C LYS A 347 -4.09 -33.05 6.03
#